data_AF-A0A954HP74-F1
#
_entry.id   AF-A0A954HP74-F1
#
_cell.length_a   1.000
_cell.length_b   1.000
_cell.length_c   1.000
_cell.angle_alpha   90.00
_cell.angle_beta   90.00
_cell.angle_gamma   90.00
#
_symmetry.space_group_name_H-M   'P 1'
#
loop_
_entity.id
_entity.type
_entity.pdbx_description
1 polymer ?
#
loop_
_entity_poly.entity_id
_entity_poly.type
_entity_poly.pdbx_seq_one_letter_code
_entity_poly.pdbx_strand_id
1 'polypeptide(L)'
;MKPLSRRSAFSWLAAFLLLGPVAVHAEQNQQTSPSAVQQLTPFVQTLTGELPAFDLKVRLSVPIDGRPQTIELQVTRFNEHCFNFLARHADYAVELRRRSDVTVLALPKHRTAFVGRGDVSDALSLGGTAVLSRLVSKDSRAAGILPFLQPGVFASSAPLLDSLLTDRNGRPRAEFTSPAPGRLTVKANDVSAEASVTAETPSADNPVPDGFAVTELSREELEQTLLFGIRRATEILAPAPSLTDPPPQARSVPHGELRWIDGQRVALLWGSPEQIGAAHGQLLKHEARRCIESVLYTFGTVHVVRTGHWFRHDLEGAYARLAPHIPERHKQETVALAAALDMPAVTLNTLNVFPEMFHCSGFAVFGSATKDGRLYHGRVLDYMTTIGLQDAATTFIVRPDDHFAFANIGYAGFIGSVSGMNDHAVSLGEMGGRGEGNWDGVPMATLMRRALEECGTLDDVMRLWTESPRTCEYYYVFADGKTNRAVGVAALPESIEFIQPGQAHERLGSGIPDAVVLSAGGRLETLRSRVQEKHGQIDAELGRWLMSRPVAMQSNLHNVLFVPEVGTFYVANASHTKPAAEQPYVELNLPSLLKSMGQSPSKVRPASAARVTAE
;
A
#
# COMPACT_ATOMS: atom_id res chain seq x y z
N MET A 1 -13.35 5.77 6.20
CA MET A 1 -12.78 4.73 7.10
C MET A 1 -11.89 5.37 8.18
N LYS A 2 -11.95 4.96 9.47
CA LYS A 2 -10.94 5.40 10.47
C LYS A 2 -9.54 4.89 10.06
N PRO A 3 -8.49 5.73 10.05
CA PRO A 3 -7.16 5.31 9.64
C PRO A 3 -6.62 4.23 10.58
N LEU A 4 -5.95 3.23 10.01
CA LEU A 4 -5.15 2.25 10.75
C LEU A 4 -4.14 3.03 11.60
N SER A 5 -4.27 2.99 12.92
CA SER A 5 -3.12 3.39 13.75
C SER A 5 -2.01 2.37 13.46
N ARG A 6 -0.78 2.85 13.23
CA ARG A 6 0.43 2.03 12.96
C ARG A 6 0.60 0.87 13.96
N ARG A 7 -0.10 0.89 15.09
CA ARG A 7 0.01 -0.03 16.21
C ARG A 7 -1.12 -1.07 16.31
N SER A 8 -2.26 -0.96 15.61
CA SER A 8 -3.45 -1.74 15.97
C SER A 8 -3.70 -3.03 15.19
N ALA A 9 -3.46 -3.08 13.87
CA ALA A 9 -3.82 -4.24 13.05
C ALA A 9 -2.66 -5.20 12.78
N PHE A 10 -1.44 -4.67 12.64
CA PHE A 10 -0.29 -5.44 12.15
C PHE A 10 0.68 -5.88 13.25
N SER A 11 0.66 -5.22 14.41
CA SER A 11 1.60 -5.45 15.50
C SER A 11 1.58 -6.88 16.05
N TRP A 12 0.47 -7.59 15.90
CA TRP A 12 0.28 -8.91 16.51
C TRP A 12 0.77 -10.07 15.65
N LEU A 13 0.64 -9.93 14.32
CA LEU A 13 1.23 -10.85 13.34
C LEU A 13 2.77 -10.78 13.42
N ALA A 14 3.31 -9.57 13.60
CA ALA A 14 4.73 -9.35 13.84
C ALA A 14 5.16 -9.72 15.26
N ALA A 15 4.35 -9.54 16.31
CA ALA A 15 4.73 -9.94 17.67
C ALA A 15 5.07 -11.44 17.76
N PHE A 16 4.39 -12.30 16.99
CA PHE A 16 4.68 -13.74 16.97
C PHE A 16 5.99 -14.09 16.25
N LEU A 17 6.38 -13.31 15.23
CA LEU A 17 7.64 -13.48 14.48
C LEU A 17 8.82 -12.69 15.08
N LEU A 18 8.53 -11.65 15.86
CA LEU A 18 9.50 -10.83 16.62
C LEU A 18 9.85 -11.45 17.98
N LEU A 19 9.18 -12.54 18.38
CA LEU A 19 9.64 -13.44 19.45
C LEU A 19 10.81 -14.33 18.98
N GLY A 20 11.73 -13.74 18.22
CA GLY A 20 13.02 -14.32 17.89
C GLY A 20 13.86 -14.66 19.13
N PRO A 21 14.94 -15.41 18.95
CA PRO A 21 15.32 -16.48 19.85
C PRO A 21 15.86 -15.90 21.17
N VAL A 22 15.34 -16.42 22.28
CA VAL A 22 15.53 -15.87 23.62
C VAL A 22 16.89 -16.28 24.18
N ALA A 23 17.69 -15.32 24.60
CA ALA A 23 18.91 -15.57 25.36
C ALA A 23 18.64 -15.55 26.86
N VAL A 24 19.35 -16.44 27.55
CA VAL A 24 19.25 -16.70 28.97
C VAL A 24 20.46 -16.08 29.65
N HIS A 25 20.25 -15.11 30.53
CA HIS A 25 21.24 -14.78 31.54
C HIS A 25 21.22 -15.89 32.61
N ALA A 26 22.29 -16.69 32.67
CA ALA A 26 22.56 -17.54 33.81
C ALA A 26 23.24 -16.66 34.88
N GLU A 27 22.46 -16.05 35.77
CA GLU A 27 23.02 -15.66 37.06
C GLU A 27 23.45 -16.94 37.77
N GLN A 28 24.75 -17.06 38.04
CA GLN A 28 25.31 -18.07 38.92
C GLN A 28 24.81 -17.81 40.36
N ASN A 29 23.56 -18.16 40.64
CA ASN A 29 23.10 -18.32 42.01
C ASN A 29 22.93 -19.82 42.29
N GLN A 30 23.78 -20.32 43.17
CA GLN A 30 23.79 -21.69 43.66
C GLN A 30 22.49 -21.98 44.42
N GLN A 31 21.45 -22.40 43.71
CA GLN A 31 20.34 -23.19 44.26
C GLN A 31 19.54 -23.83 43.11
N THR A 32 19.37 -25.15 43.21
CA THR A 32 18.74 -26.09 42.28
C THR A 32 17.50 -25.53 41.56
N SER A 33 17.71 -24.87 40.43
CA SER A 33 16.69 -24.50 39.45
C SER A 33 17.14 -25.06 38.10
N PRO A 34 16.23 -25.63 37.27
CA PRO A 34 16.58 -26.05 35.92
C PRO A 34 17.19 -24.85 35.19
N SER A 35 18.25 -25.07 34.40
CA SER A 35 18.89 -23.96 33.67
C SER A 35 17.82 -23.30 32.80
N ALA A 36 17.84 -21.98 32.64
CA ALA A 36 16.77 -21.31 31.89
C ALA A 36 16.71 -21.77 30.41
N VAL A 37 17.77 -22.42 29.90
CA VAL A 37 17.76 -23.19 28.64
C VAL A 37 16.78 -24.37 28.68
N GLN A 38 16.78 -25.16 29.75
CA GLN A 38 15.82 -26.27 29.95
C GLN A 38 14.37 -25.77 30.04
N GLN A 39 14.17 -24.61 30.67
CA GLN A 39 12.84 -24.02 30.81
C GLN A 39 12.25 -23.52 29.47
N LEU A 40 13.11 -23.03 28.57
CA LEU A 40 12.75 -22.55 27.24
C LEU A 40 12.69 -23.65 26.18
N THR A 41 13.26 -24.83 26.45
CA THR A 41 13.32 -25.95 25.50
C THR A 41 11.98 -26.26 24.82
N PRO A 42 10.83 -26.33 25.52
CA PRO A 42 9.55 -26.60 24.86
C PRO A 42 9.15 -25.57 23.78
N PHE A 43 9.46 -24.29 23.99
CA PHE A 43 9.20 -23.24 22.99
C PHE A 43 10.15 -23.37 21.80
N VAL A 44 11.41 -23.70 22.05
CA VAL A 44 12.40 -23.93 20.99
C VAL A 44 11.96 -25.09 20.10
N GLN A 45 11.62 -26.23 20.70
CA GLN A 45 11.18 -27.43 19.97
C GLN A 45 9.89 -27.18 19.15
N THR A 46 9.04 -26.27 19.63
CA THR A 46 7.85 -25.81 18.91
C THR A 46 8.24 -24.99 17.68
N LEU A 47 9.13 -24.00 17.84
CA LEU A 47 9.55 -23.10 16.77
C LEU A 47 10.47 -23.78 15.74
N THR A 48 11.27 -24.76 16.15
CA THR A 48 12.13 -25.57 15.24
C THR A 48 11.36 -26.68 14.53
N GLY A 49 10.10 -26.91 14.92
CA GLY A 49 9.25 -27.95 14.34
C GLY A 49 9.59 -29.37 14.82
N GLU A 50 10.42 -29.52 15.85
CA GLU A 50 10.75 -30.81 16.50
C GLU A 50 9.53 -31.46 17.16
N LEU A 51 8.60 -30.65 17.67
CA LEU A 51 7.32 -31.16 18.18
C LEU A 51 6.34 -31.39 17.02
N PRO A 52 5.93 -32.65 16.74
CA PRO A 52 4.98 -32.95 15.67
C PRO A 52 3.58 -32.43 15.98
N ALA A 53 3.23 -32.35 17.27
CA ALA A 53 1.99 -31.80 17.79
C ALA A 53 2.24 -30.95 19.04
N PHE A 54 1.51 -29.84 19.17
CA PHE A 54 1.59 -28.94 20.33
C PHE A 54 0.38 -28.01 20.42
N ASP A 55 0.12 -27.47 21.61
CA ASP A 55 -0.80 -26.35 21.86
C ASP A 55 -0.01 -25.18 22.45
N LEU A 56 0.17 -24.11 21.68
CA LEU A 56 0.86 -22.89 22.07
C LEU A 56 -0.15 -21.77 22.26
N LYS A 57 -0.23 -21.21 23.46
CA LYS A 57 -1.06 -20.05 23.80
C LYS A 57 -0.19 -18.85 24.12
N VAL A 58 -0.56 -17.69 23.61
CA VAL A 58 0.13 -16.42 23.89
C VAL A 58 -0.90 -15.35 24.20
N ARG A 59 -0.81 -14.74 25.38
CA ARG A 59 -1.56 -13.55 25.77
C ARG A 59 -0.63 -12.35 25.70
N LEU A 60 -0.91 -11.44 24.79
CA LEU A 60 -0.15 -10.21 24.55
C LEU A 60 -0.91 -9.02 25.14
N SER A 61 -0.22 -8.15 25.85
CA SER A 61 -0.70 -6.83 26.28
C SER A 61 0.13 -5.76 25.58
N VAL A 62 -0.49 -4.94 24.74
CA VAL A 62 0.22 -3.89 23.98
C VAL A 62 -0.55 -2.56 24.01
N PRO A 63 0.13 -1.41 23.92
CA PRO A 63 -0.54 -0.12 23.85
C PRO A 63 -1.11 0.13 22.45
N ILE A 64 -2.43 -0.01 22.33
CA ILE A 64 -3.20 0.38 21.14
C ILE A 64 -4.00 1.64 21.45
N ASP A 65 -3.87 2.64 20.57
CA ASP A 65 -4.58 3.92 20.67
C ASP A 65 -4.41 4.58 22.06
N GLY A 66 -3.20 4.44 22.62
CA GLY A 66 -2.83 5.01 23.91
C GLY A 66 -3.33 4.25 25.13
N ARG A 67 -3.92 3.06 24.96
CA ARG A 67 -4.42 2.22 26.07
C ARG A 67 -3.88 0.80 25.98
N PRO A 68 -3.59 0.13 27.11
CA PRO A 68 -3.25 -1.29 27.10
C PRO A 68 -4.44 -2.11 26.62
N GLN A 69 -4.24 -2.94 25.60
CA GLN A 69 -5.23 -3.84 25.05
C GLN A 69 -4.65 -5.25 25.00
N THR A 70 -5.51 -6.26 25.22
CA THR A 70 -5.12 -7.67 25.27
C THR A 70 -5.48 -8.38 23.98
N ILE A 71 -4.53 -9.15 23.44
CA ILE A 71 -4.79 -10.15 22.40
C ILE A 71 -4.39 -11.52 22.88
N GLU A 72 -5.25 -12.48 22.57
CA GLU A 72 -5.01 -13.89 22.81
C GLU A 72 -4.77 -14.57 21.47
N LEU A 73 -3.63 -15.25 21.36
CA LEU A 73 -3.24 -16.06 20.23
C LEU A 73 -3.17 -17.52 20.69
N GLN A 74 -3.61 -18.44 19.85
CA GLN A 74 -3.45 -19.87 20.09
C GLN A 74 -3.10 -20.58 18.78
N VAL A 75 -2.09 -21.44 18.82
CA VAL A 75 -1.72 -22.35 17.73
C VAL A 75 -1.78 -23.77 18.26
N THR A 76 -2.73 -24.54 17.75
CA THR A 76 -2.83 -25.98 18.04
C THR A 76 -2.42 -26.74 16.80
N ARG A 77 -1.23 -27.35 16.80
CA ARG A 77 -0.74 -28.20 15.72
C ARG A 77 -1.04 -29.65 16.06
N PHE A 78 -1.76 -30.35 15.19
CA PHE A 78 -2.06 -31.78 15.38
C PHE A 78 -1.05 -32.68 14.66
N ASN A 79 -0.52 -32.21 13.52
CA ASN A 79 0.58 -32.82 12.77
C ASN A 79 1.15 -31.80 11.77
N GLU A 80 1.94 -32.23 10.78
CA GLU A 80 2.52 -31.35 9.75
C GLU A 80 1.50 -30.71 8.77
N HIS A 81 0.31 -31.29 8.63
CA HIS A 81 -0.73 -30.81 7.71
C HIS A 81 -1.97 -30.25 8.42
N CYS A 82 -2.15 -30.54 9.71
CA CYS A 82 -3.34 -30.18 10.45
C CYS A 82 -3.00 -29.22 11.59
N PHE A 83 -3.59 -28.03 11.58
CA PHE A 83 -3.47 -27.06 12.67
C PHE A 83 -4.70 -26.16 12.79
N ASN A 84 -4.86 -25.56 13.97
CA ASN A 84 -5.75 -24.44 14.23
C ASN A 84 -4.91 -23.23 14.67
N PHE A 85 -5.19 -22.06 14.13
CA PHE A 85 -4.70 -20.77 14.59
C PHE A 85 -5.89 -19.92 15.00
N LEU A 86 -5.84 -19.35 16.20
CA LEU A 86 -6.88 -18.46 16.73
C LEU A 86 -6.23 -17.16 17.17
N ALA A 87 -6.86 -16.04 16.81
CA ALA A 87 -6.52 -14.71 17.30
C ALA A 87 -7.78 -14.02 17.81
N ARG A 88 -7.77 -13.56 19.07
CA ARG A 88 -8.91 -12.91 19.73
C ARG A 88 -8.51 -11.56 20.29
N HIS A 89 -9.31 -10.57 19.95
CA HIS A 89 -9.26 -9.19 20.42
C HIS A 89 -10.69 -8.73 20.75
N ALA A 90 -10.84 -7.62 21.47
CA ALA A 90 -12.16 -7.04 21.74
C ALA A 90 -12.94 -6.77 20.44
N ASP A 91 -12.25 -6.17 19.47
CA ASP A 91 -12.85 -5.72 18.20
C ASP A 91 -12.81 -6.79 17.09
N TYR A 92 -11.91 -7.77 17.17
CA TYR A 92 -11.67 -8.72 16.08
C TYR A 92 -11.50 -10.15 16.62
N ALA A 93 -11.96 -11.14 15.86
CA ALA A 93 -11.66 -12.53 16.13
C ALA A 93 -11.45 -13.25 14.79
N VAL A 94 -10.40 -14.06 14.70
CA VAL A 94 -10.02 -14.81 13.50
C VAL A 94 -9.68 -16.23 13.92
N GLU A 95 -10.20 -17.21 13.19
CA GLU A 95 -9.87 -18.61 13.35
C GLU A 95 -9.48 -19.20 11.98
N LEU A 96 -8.24 -19.66 11.85
CA LEU A 96 -7.76 -20.39 10.68
C LEU A 96 -7.63 -21.86 11.05
N ARG A 97 -8.44 -22.72 10.42
CA ARG A 97 -8.48 -24.16 10.69
C ARG A 97 -8.06 -24.89 9.41
N ARG A 98 -6.90 -25.53 9.42
CA ARG A 98 -6.37 -26.29 8.30
C ARG A 98 -6.37 -27.79 8.60
N ARG A 99 -6.78 -28.58 7.61
CA ARG A 99 -6.67 -30.05 7.56
C ARG A 99 -5.93 -30.45 6.28
N SER A 100 -5.77 -31.75 6.04
CA SER A 100 -5.12 -32.29 4.84
C SER A 100 -5.76 -31.81 3.54
N ASP A 101 -7.09 -31.71 3.48
CA ASP A 101 -7.90 -31.47 2.28
C ASP A 101 -8.81 -30.24 2.37
N VAL A 102 -8.78 -29.50 3.49
CA VAL A 102 -9.60 -28.30 3.69
C VAL A 102 -8.87 -27.24 4.50
N THR A 103 -9.11 -25.98 4.14
CA THR A 103 -8.69 -24.80 4.90
C THR A 103 -9.90 -23.89 5.10
N VAL A 104 -10.10 -23.45 6.35
CA VAL A 104 -11.21 -22.58 6.75
C VAL A 104 -10.67 -21.34 7.43
N LEU A 105 -11.05 -20.17 6.93
CA LEU A 105 -10.90 -18.89 7.61
C LEU A 105 -12.27 -18.46 8.15
N ALA A 106 -12.47 -18.60 9.46
CA ALA A 106 -13.68 -18.19 10.14
C ALA A 106 -13.49 -16.87 10.88
N LEU A 107 -14.52 -16.03 10.84
CA LEU A 107 -14.57 -14.70 11.44
C LEU A 107 -15.74 -14.63 12.44
N PRO A 108 -15.53 -15.04 13.71
CA PRO A 108 -16.61 -15.15 14.69
C PRO A 108 -17.41 -13.86 14.92
N LYS A 109 -16.78 -12.68 14.82
CA LYS A 109 -17.47 -11.39 15.00
C LYS A 109 -18.47 -11.08 13.88
N HIS A 110 -18.28 -11.68 12.70
CA HIS A 110 -19.17 -11.55 11.54
C HIS A 110 -20.07 -12.78 11.33
N ARG A 111 -19.79 -13.89 12.03
CA ARG A 111 -20.42 -15.20 11.79
C ARG A 111 -20.29 -15.65 10.32
N THR A 112 -19.15 -15.37 9.69
CA THR A 112 -18.84 -15.77 8.32
C THR A 112 -17.62 -16.69 8.29
N ALA A 113 -17.60 -17.65 7.37
CA ALA A 113 -16.49 -18.55 7.14
C ALA A 113 -16.19 -18.69 5.65
N PHE A 114 -14.91 -18.60 5.29
CA PHE A 114 -14.40 -18.86 3.96
C PHE A 114 -13.78 -20.23 3.93
N VAL A 115 -14.23 -21.10 3.04
CA VAL A 115 -13.83 -22.50 3.01
C VAL A 115 -13.23 -22.84 1.66
N GLY A 116 -12.01 -23.37 1.66
CA GLY A 116 -11.37 -23.92 0.46
C GLY A 116 -11.09 -25.41 0.63
N ARG A 117 -11.46 -26.21 -0.37
CA ARG A 117 -11.33 -27.69 -0.34
C ARG A 117 -10.46 -28.19 -1.48
N GLY A 118 -9.96 -29.41 -1.33
CA GLY A 118 -9.13 -30.10 -2.31
C GLY A 118 -7.64 -29.84 -2.08
N ASP A 119 -6.84 -30.14 -3.10
CA ASP A 119 -5.40 -29.98 -3.03
C ASP A 119 -4.95 -28.53 -3.25
N VAL A 120 -3.74 -28.22 -2.80
CA VAL A 120 -3.07 -26.93 -2.98
C VAL A 120 -1.61 -27.21 -3.25
N SER A 121 -1.01 -26.49 -4.20
CA SER A 121 0.42 -26.66 -4.49
C SER A 121 1.30 -26.36 -3.27
N ASP A 122 2.41 -27.09 -3.12
CA ASP A 122 3.36 -26.90 -2.00
C ASP A 122 3.89 -25.47 -1.90
N ALA A 123 4.00 -24.78 -3.03
CA ALA A 123 4.45 -23.40 -3.11
C ALA A 123 3.48 -22.41 -2.45
N LEU A 124 2.17 -22.70 -2.50
CA LEU A 124 1.12 -21.87 -1.92
C LEU A 124 0.63 -22.40 -0.57
N SER A 125 1.04 -23.60 -0.18
CA SER A 125 0.46 -24.22 1.00
C SER A 125 0.94 -23.63 2.33
N LEU A 126 -0.01 -23.47 3.25
CA LEU A 126 0.19 -23.17 4.66
C LEU A 126 0.57 -24.42 5.50
N GLY A 127 0.58 -25.61 4.91
CA GLY A 127 1.00 -26.85 5.58
C GLY A 127 2.49 -27.17 5.38
N GLY A 128 2.98 -28.17 6.12
CA GLY A 128 4.35 -28.70 5.96
C GLY A 128 5.42 -27.92 6.72
N THR A 129 6.59 -28.55 6.85
CA THR A 129 7.70 -28.07 7.70
C THR A 129 8.36 -26.78 7.21
N ALA A 130 8.24 -26.46 5.91
CA ALA A 130 8.85 -25.26 5.32
C ALA A 130 7.96 -24.00 5.34
N VAL A 131 6.81 -24.01 6.01
CA VAL A 131 5.84 -22.90 5.99
C VAL A 131 6.44 -21.55 6.43
N LEU A 132 7.30 -21.54 7.46
CA LEU A 132 7.94 -20.31 7.94
C LEU A 132 8.82 -19.64 6.87
N SER A 133 9.53 -20.44 6.07
CA SER A 133 10.36 -19.92 4.97
C SER A 133 9.56 -19.33 3.81
N ARG A 134 8.28 -19.72 3.67
CA ARG A 134 7.34 -19.14 2.70
C ARG A 134 6.66 -17.88 3.26
N LEU A 135 6.38 -17.86 4.56
CA LEU A 135 5.75 -16.75 5.27
C LEU A 135 6.70 -15.59 5.59
N VAL A 136 8.01 -15.79 5.58
CA VAL A 136 8.99 -14.73 5.90
C VAL A 136 10.00 -14.65 4.77
N SER A 137 10.01 -13.51 4.07
CA SER A 137 10.94 -13.29 2.96
C SER A 137 12.28 -12.71 3.43
N LYS A 138 13.32 -12.87 2.61
CA LYS A 138 14.63 -12.23 2.79
C LYS A 138 14.58 -10.69 2.83
N ASP A 139 13.48 -10.09 2.34
CA ASP A 139 13.26 -8.65 2.36
C ASP A 139 12.69 -8.17 3.71
N SER A 140 12.48 -9.10 4.66
CA SER A 140 12.20 -8.80 6.06
C SER A 140 13.43 -9.08 6.94
N ARG A 141 13.71 -8.20 7.91
CA ARG A 141 14.69 -8.43 8.98
C ARG A 141 14.34 -9.65 9.82
N ALA A 142 13.06 -10.05 9.86
CA ALA A 142 12.64 -11.28 10.53
C ALA A 142 13.29 -12.53 9.92
N ALA A 143 13.72 -12.48 8.64
CA ALA A 143 14.44 -13.58 8.03
C ALA A 143 15.78 -13.89 8.69
N GLY A 144 16.41 -12.91 9.35
CA GLY A 144 17.65 -13.12 10.09
C GLY A 144 17.52 -14.09 11.25
N ILE A 145 16.29 -14.35 11.72
CA ILE A 145 16.00 -15.30 12.80
C ILE A 145 15.87 -16.73 12.29
N LEU A 146 15.45 -16.93 11.03
CA LEU A 146 15.11 -18.25 10.48
C LEU A 146 16.24 -19.30 10.58
N PRO A 147 17.53 -18.98 10.36
CA PRO A 147 18.60 -19.95 10.51
C PRO A 147 18.73 -20.51 11.94
N PHE A 148 18.33 -19.74 12.96
CA PHE A 148 18.37 -20.16 14.36
C PHE A 148 17.16 -21.02 14.76
N LEU A 149 16.14 -21.09 13.90
CA LEU A 149 14.96 -21.94 14.07
C LEU A 149 15.13 -23.30 13.36
N GLN A 150 16.36 -23.69 13.03
CA GLN A 150 16.65 -25.05 12.53
C GLN A 150 16.89 -26.02 13.70
N PRO A 151 16.41 -27.27 13.62
CA PRO A 151 16.66 -28.29 14.64
C PRO A 151 18.15 -28.42 14.98
N GLY A 152 18.48 -28.44 16.27
CA GLY A 152 19.86 -28.58 16.76
C GLY A 152 20.76 -27.34 16.70
N VAL A 153 20.37 -26.25 16.02
CA VAL A 153 21.19 -25.01 15.92
C VAL A 153 21.02 -24.12 17.16
N PHE A 154 19.81 -24.04 17.70
CA PHE A 154 19.47 -23.13 18.80
C PHE A 154 20.39 -23.28 20.03
N ALA A 155 20.69 -24.51 20.44
CA ALA A 155 21.53 -24.82 21.59
C ALA A 155 22.97 -24.30 21.43
N SER A 156 23.46 -24.21 20.19
CA SER A 156 24.82 -23.73 19.86
C SER A 156 24.92 -22.20 19.69
N SER A 157 23.79 -21.51 19.48
CA SER A 157 23.74 -20.07 19.18
C SER A 157 23.35 -19.17 20.36
N ALA A 158 23.12 -19.74 21.55
CA ALA A 158 22.71 -19.00 22.76
C ALA A 158 23.57 -17.74 23.08
N PRO A 159 24.91 -17.75 22.93
CA PRO A 159 25.74 -16.57 23.18
C PRO A 159 25.54 -15.44 22.15
N LEU A 160 25.26 -15.79 20.89
CA LEU A 160 25.02 -14.83 19.81
C LEU A 160 23.69 -14.09 20.01
N LEU A 161 22.69 -14.80 20.54
CA LEU A 161 21.37 -14.26 20.85
C LEU A 161 21.42 -13.26 22.01
N ASP A 162 22.29 -13.46 22.99
CA ASP A 162 22.47 -12.56 24.13
C ASP A 162 22.99 -11.18 23.68
N SER A 163 23.87 -11.16 22.67
CA SER A 163 24.41 -9.93 22.07
C SER A 163 23.39 -9.13 21.23
N LEU A 164 22.36 -9.79 20.70
CA LEU A 164 21.27 -9.15 19.93
C LEU A 164 20.19 -8.55 20.85
N LEU A 165 20.04 -9.11 22.05
CA LEU A 165 19.00 -8.76 23.03
C LEU A 165 19.50 -7.83 24.14
N THR A 166 20.78 -7.50 24.14
CA THR A 166 21.38 -6.48 25.00
C THR A 166 21.58 -5.17 24.22
N ASP A 167 21.43 -4.03 24.89
CA ASP A 167 21.79 -2.74 24.31
C ASP A 167 23.31 -2.57 24.22
N ARG A 168 23.79 -1.47 23.65
CA ARG A 168 25.23 -1.18 23.52
C ARG A 168 25.95 -1.07 24.88
N ASN A 169 25.21 -0.99 25.98
CA ASN A 169 25.71 -0.90 27.35
C ASN A 169 25.53 -2.23 28.11
N GLY A 170 25.15 -3.32 27.43
CA GLY A 170 24.94 -4.64 28.03
C GLY A 170 23.63 -4.77 28.81
N ARG A 171 22.69 -3.81 28.72
CA ARG A 171 21.40 -3.90 29.41
C ARG A 171 20.40 -4.74 28.62
N PRO A 172 19.64 -5.64 29.28
CA PRO A 172 18.61 -6.41 28.60
C PRO A 172 17.55 -5.48 27.99
N ARG A 173 17.21 -5.70 26.71
CA ARG A 173 16.12 -4.98 26.01
C ARG A 173 14.72 -5.48 26.42
N ALA A 174 14.66 -6.60 27.14
CA ALA A 174 13.45 -7.22 27.64
C ALA A 174 13.74 -8.00 28.94
N GLU A 175 12.79 -8.00 29.86
CA GLU A 175 12.76 -8.86 31.05
C GLU A 175 12.04 -10.16 30.70
N PHE A 176 12.53 -11.31 31.19
CA PHE A 176 11.86 -12.58 31.02
C PHE A 176 11.82 -13.37 32.32
N THR A 177 10.75 -14.12 32.51
CA THR A 177 10.63 -15.10 33.60
C THR A 177 10.00 -16.37 33.06
N SER A 178 10.52 -17.53 33.46
CA SER A 178 9.91 -18.82 33.15
C SER A 178 9.56 -19.54 34.44
N PRO A 179 8.28 -19.44 34.88
CA PRO A 179 7.87 -19.99 36.17
C PRO A 179 7.83 -21.52 36.20
N ALA A 180 7.77 -22.16 35.03
CA ALA A 180 7.81 -23.61 34.85
C ALA A 180 8.21 -23.93 33.40
N PRO A 181 8.73 -25.14 33.10
CA PRO A 181 8.97 -25.57 31.73
C PRO A 181 7.73 -25.38 30.84
N GLY A 182 7.90 -24.75 29.68
CA GLY A 182 6.79 -24.47 28.77
C GLY A 182 5.87 -23.33 29.21
N ARG A 183 6.28 -22.51 30.19
CA ARG A 183 5.65 -21.21 30.49
C ARG A 183 6.68 -20.10 30.41
N LEU A 184 6.35 -19.00 29.75
CA LEU A 184 7.25 -17.88 29.54
C LEU A 184 6.48 -16.57 29.69
N THR A 185 7.01 -15.66 30.48
CA THR A 185 6.57 -14.27 30.53
C THR A 185 7.70 -13.38 30.00
N VAL A 186 7.38 -12.50 29.07
CA VAL A 186 8.31 -11.51 28.50
C VAL A 186 7.73 -10.12 28.68
N LYS A 187 8.55 -9.16 29.09
CA LYS A 187 8.18 -7.76 29.19
C LYS A 187 9.24 -6.89 28.54
N ALA A 188 8.84 -6.08 27.56
CA ALA A 188 9.72 -5.18 26.85
C ALA A 188 9.01 -3.83 26.66
N ASN A 189 9.53 -2.78 27.30
CA ASN A 189 8.88 -1.46 27.34
C ASN A 189 7.41 -1.57 27.82
N ASP A 190 6.46 -1.06 27.02
CA ASP A 190 5.02 -1.07 27.30
C ASP A 190 4.31 -2.37 26.84
N VAL A 191 5.07 -3.36 26.37
CA VAL A 191 4.55 -4.64 25.87
C VAL A 191 4.86 -5.75 26.86
N SER A 192 3.86 -6.58 27.17
CA SER A 192 4.06 -7.83 27.89
C SER A 192 3.41 -9.00 27.16
N ALA A 193 4.03 -10.17 27.29
CA ALA A 193 3.57 -11.42 26.71
C ALA A 193 3.62 -12.52 27.75
N GLU A 194 2.55 -13.29 27.87
CA GLU A 194 2.51 -14.55 28.62
C GLU A 194 2.28 -15.67 27.62
N ALA A 195 3.17 -16.65 27.57
CA ALA A 195 3.11 -17.77 26.67
C ALA A 195 3.12 -19.10 27.44
N SER A 196 2.36 -20.07 26.95
CA SER A 196 2.41 -21.45 27.43
C SER A 196 2.38 -22.43 26.27
N VAL A 197 3.10 -23.55 26.42
CA VAL A 197 3.11 -24.62 25.43
C VAL A 197 2.98 -25.99 26.07
N THR A 198 2.17 -26.85 25.47
CA THR A 198 2.00 -28.25 25.87
C THR A 198 2.12 -29.17 24.65
N ALA A 199 2.72 -30.35 24.82
CA ALA A 199 2.77 -31.37 23.77
C ALA A 199 1.43 -32.12 23.61
N GLU A 200 0.60 -32.14 24.65
CA GLU A 200 -0.76 -32.67 24.59
C GLU A 200 -1.66 -31.73 23.79
N THR A 201 -2.35 -32.29 22.80
CA THR A 201 -3.30 -31.57 21.95
C THR A 201 -4.67 -32.24 21.99
N PRO A 202 -5.77 -31.47 21.92
CA PRO A 202 -7.09 -32.05 21.73
C PRO A 202 -7.18 -32.76 20.36
N SER A 203 -8.21 -33.59 20.17
CA SER A 203 -8.51 -34.11 18.83
C SER A 203 -8.98 -32.98 17.91
N ALA A 204 -8.59 -33.07 16.63
CA ALA A 204 -9.01 -32.09 15.63
C ALA A 204 -10.54 -32.13 15.45
N ASP A 205 -11.18 -30.99 15.64
CA ASP A 205 -12.63 -30.80 15.51
C ASP A 205 -13.06 -30.54 14.07
N ASN A 206 -14.38 -30.46 13.82
CA ASN A 206 -14.93 -30.02 12.54
C ASN A 206 -14.32 -28.66 12.16
N PRO A 207 -13.65 -28.53 11.01
CA PRO A 207 -12.99 -27.29 10.63
C PRO A 207 -14.00 -26.19 10.28
N VAL A 208 -15.25 -26.49 9.94
CA VAL A 208 -16.29 -25.50 9.62
C VAL A 208 -17.16 -25.25 10.86
N PRO A 209 -17.17 -24.03 11.44
CA PRO A 209 -18.00 -23.73 12.61
C PRO A 209 -19.50 -23.75 12.30
N ASP A 210 -20.29 -24.30 13.22
CA ASP A 210 -21.75 -24.37 13.09
C ASP A 210 -22.41 -22.97 13.12
N GLY A 211 -23.41 -22.77 12.27
CA GLY A 211 -24.22 -21.55 12.25
C GLY A 211 -23.51 -20.31 11.68
N PHE A 212 -22.43 -20.51 10.91
CA PHE A 212 -21.73 -19.48 10.15
C PHE A 212 -22.23 -19.47 8.70
N ALA A 213 -22.32 -18.28 8.10
CA ALA A 213 -22.52 -18.16 6.66
C ALA A 213 -21.23 -18.56 5.93
N VAL A 214 -21.32 -19.56 5.06
CA VAL A 214 -20.16 -20.13 4.35
C VAL A 214 -20.05 -19.56 2.95
N THR A 215 -18.86 -19.09 2.59
CA THR A 215 -18.46 -18.78 1.21
C THR A 215 -17.39 -19.79 0.79
N GLU A 216 -17.68 -20.59 -0.23
CA GLU A 216 -16.71 -21.53 -0.79
C GLU A 216 -15.76 -20.78 -1.74
N LEU A 217 -14.47 -21.07 -1.64
CA LEU A 217 -13.39 -20.49 -2.44
C LEU A 217 -12.52 -21.62 -3.00
N SER A 218 -11.68 -21.32 -4.00
CA SER A 218 -10.58 -22.23 -4.30
C SER A 218 -9.61 -22.26 -3.09
N ARG A 219 -9.11 -23.45 -2.75
CA ARG A 219 -8.14 -23.57 -1.65
C ARG A 219 -6.85 -22.82 -1.93
N GLU A 220 -6.41 -22.80 -3.18
CA GLU A 220 -5.24 -22.04 -3.60
C GLU A 220 -5.41 -20.54 -3.33
N GLU A 221 -6.56 -19.94 -3.69
CA GLU A 221 -6.80 -18.53 -3.45
C GLU A 221 -6.80 -18.18 -1.96
N LEU A 222 -7.43 -19.01 -1.13
CA LEU A 222 -7.47 -18.81 0.32
C LEU A 222 -6.06 -18.90 0.94
N GLU A 223 -5.32 -19.97 0.66
CA GLU A 223 -3.97 -20.16 1.22
C GLU A 223 -2.98 -19.14 0.67
N GLN A 224 -3.06 -18.79 -0.63
CA GLN A 224 -2.25 -17.75 -1.25
C GLN A 224 -2.51 -16.38 -0.61
N THR A 225 -3.77 -16.03 -0.35
CA THR A 225 -4.14 -14.76 0.26
C THR A 225 -3.50 -14.59 1.63
N LEU A 226 -3.57 -15.64 2.45
CA LEU A 226 -2.97 -15.65 3.78
C LEU A 226 -1.44 -15.67 3.69
N LEU A 227 -0.87 -16.53 2.84
CA LEU A 227 0.57 -16.68 2.70
C LEU A 227 1.24 -15.38 2.27
N PHE A 228 0.79 -14.78 1.17
CA PHE A 228 1.37 -13.52 0.67
C PHE A 228 0.98 -12.33 1.56
N GLY A 229 -0.20 -12.36 2.17
CA GLY A 229 -0.63 -11.32 3.12
C GLY A 229 0.27 -11.25 4.34
N ILE A 230 0.59 -12.40 4.94
CA ILE A 230 1.54 -12.52 6.07
C ILE A 230 2.95 -12.16 5.61
N ARG A 231 3.41 -12.74 4.49
CA ARG A 231 4.75 -12.48 3.95
C ARG A 231 5.01 -11.00 3.76
N ARG A 232 4.11 -10.31 3.07
CA ARG A 232 4.26 -8.88 2.82
C ARG A 232 4.07 -8.04 4.09
N ALA A 233 3.22 -8.45 5.03
CA ALA A 233 3.11 -7.79 6.33
C ALA A 233 4.45 -7.80 7.10
N THR A 234 5.21 -8.91 7.06
CA THR A 234 6.53 -8.99 7.72
C THR A 234 7.58 -8.08 7.08
N GLU A 235 7.51 -7.89 5.76
CA GLU A 235 8.35 -6.94 5.04
C GLU A 235 8.04 -5.50 5.43
N ILE A 236 6.76 -5.17 5.61
CA ILE A 236 6.32 -3.82 6.00
C ILE A 236 6.69 -3.51 7.46
N LEU A 237 6.53 -4.48 8.36
CA LEU A 237 6.72 -4.27 9.80
C LEU A 237 8.18 -4.33 10.22
N ALA A 238 8.99 -5.11 9.51
CA ALA A 238 10.40 -5.27 9.77
C ALA A 238 11.20 -5.21 8.46
N PRO A 239 11.22 -4.07 7.74
CA PRO A 239 11.81 -3.98 6.41
C PRO A 239 13.33 -4.15 6.43
N ALA A 240 13.85 -5.03 5.58
CA ALA A 240 15.28 -5.18 5.36
C ALA A 240 15.86 -3.98 4.58
N PRO A 241 17.20 -3.80 4.58
CA PRO A 241 17.85 -2.76 3.78
C PRO A 241 17.49 -2.80 2.29
N SER A 242 17.18 -3.98 1.73
CA SER A 242 16.71 -4.13 0.35
C SER A 242 15.40 -3.38 0.04
N LEU A 243 14.63 -3.01 1.07
CA LEU A 243 13.41 -2.19 0.96
C LEU A 243 13.64 -0.74 1.38
N THR A 244 14.43 -0.49 2.44
CA THR A 244 14.62 0.87 2.97
C THR A 244 15.70 1.66 2.23
N ASP A 245 16.65 0.97 1.59
CA ASP A 245 17.77 1.56 0.84
C ASP A 245 18.11 0.65 -0.36
N PRO A 246 17.18 0.49 -1.31
CA PRO A 246 17.38 -0.36 -2.48
C PRO A 246 18.52 0.19 -3.36
N PRO A 247 19.48 -0.66 -3.80
CA PRO A 247 20.57 -0.20 -4.65
C PRO A 247 20.02 0.32 -5.99
N PRO A 248 20.48 1.48 -6.48
CA PRO A 248 20.00 2.01 -7.74
C PRO A 248 20.47 1.12 -8.89
N GLN A 249 19.50 0.51 -9.57
CA GLN A 249 19.75 -0.36 -10.71
C GLN A 249 18.97 0.15 -11.91
N ALA A 250 19.70 0.72 -12.87
CA ALA A 250 19.14 1.05 -14.18
C ALA A 250 18.83 -0.24 -14.95
N ARG A 251 17.74 -0.24 -15.71
CA ARG A 251 17.30 -1.38 -16.53
C ARG A 251 16.78 -0.86 -17.86
N SER A 252 16.90 -1.64 -18.93
CA SER A 252 16.30 -1.31 -20.23
C SER A 252 15.71 -2.56 -20.85
N VAL A 253 14.58 -2.37 -21.53
CA VAL A 253 13.83 -3.39 -22.26
C VAL A 253 13.33 -2.75 -23.57
N PRO A 254 12.85 -3.52 -24.55
CA PRO A 254 12.11 -2.92 -25.66
C PRO A 254 11.00 -2.03 -25.12
N HIS A 255 10.87 -0.82 -25.65
CA HIS A 255 9.82 0.13 -25.26
C HIS A 255 9.90 0.68 -23.82
N GLY A 256 11.01 0.46 -23.10
CA GLY A 256 11.17 1.04 -21.78
C GLY A 256 12.59 1.15 -21.23
N GLU A 257 12.77 2.13 -20.33
CA GLU A 257 14.00 2.33 -19.56
C GLU A 257 13.64 2.69 -18.11
N LEU A 258 14.29 2.06 -17.14
CA LEU A 258 14.22 2.43 -15.73
C LEU A 258 15.52 3.15 -15.34
N ARG A 259 15.38 4.38 -14.85
CA ARG A 259 16.46 5.21 -14.31
C ARG A 259 16.31 5.44 -12.83
N TRP A 260 17.41 5.85 -12.21
CA TRP A 260 17.43 6.37 -10.84
C TRP A 260 17.92 7.82 -10.89
N ILE A 261 17.08 8.75 -10.44
CA ILE A 261 17.38 10.18 -10.39
C ILE A 261 17.20 10.62 -8.94
N ASP A 262 18.29 11.08 -8.33
CA ASP A 262 18.36 11.51 -6.91
C ASP A 262 17.69 10.52 -5.95
N GLY A 263 17.95 9.23 -6.16
CA GLY A 263 17.43 8.14 -5.31
C GLY A 263 15.99 7.71 -5.60
N GLN A 264 15.31 8.28 -6.61
CA GLN A 264 13.97 7.86 -7.03
C GLN A 264 13.96 7.11 -8.35
N ARG A 265 13.06 6.12 -8.47
CA ARG A 265 12.80 5.38 -9.70
C ARG A 265 12.04 6.24 -10.70
N VAL A 266 12.56 6.34 -11.92
CA VAL A 266 11.91 7.00 -13.05
C VAL A 266 11.84 6.03 -14.21
N ALA A 267 10.64 5.60 -14.58
CA ALA A 267 10.39 4.69 -15.69
C ALA A 267 9.98 5.50 -16.93
N LEU A 268 10.73 5.36 -18.03
CA LEU A 268 10.45 5.97 -19.32
C LEU A 268 9.86 4.89 -20.22
N LEU A 269 8.63 5.06 -20.69
CA LEU A 269 7.86 4.05 -21.43
C LEU A 269 7.33 4.64 -22.75
N TRP A 270 7.35 3.89 -23.86
CA TRP A 270 6.86 4.40 -25.14
C TRP A 270 6.29 3.33 -26.08
N GLY A 271 5.33 3.69 -26.93
CA GLY A 271 4.77 2.81 -27.96
C GLY A 271 3.25 2.62 -27.86
N SER A 272 2.77 1.52 -28.40
CA SER A 272 1.39 1.04 -28.25
C SER A 272 1.06 0.68 -26.79
N PRO A 273 -0.22 0.60 -26.42
CA PRO A 273 -0.63 0.21 -25.06
C PRO A 273 -0.02 -1.12 -24.61
N GLU A 274 0.01 -2.13 -25.49
CA GLU A 274 0.61 -3.43 -25.19
C GLU A 274 2.12 -3.34 -24.95
N GLN A 275 2.83 -2.53 -25.74
CA GLN A 275 4.27 -2.31 -25.56
C GLN A 275 4.57 -1.59 -24.24
N ILE A 276 3.79 -0.56 -23.91
CA ILE A 276 3.91 0.17 -22.65
C ILE A 276 3.65 -0.75 -21.45
N GLY A 277 2.56 -1.53 -21.50
CA GLY A 277 2.21 -2.47 -20.44
C GLY A 277 3.27 -3.55 -20.24
N ALA A 278 3.77 -4.15 -21.33
CA ALA A 278 4.84 -5.14 -21.28
C ALA A 278 6.14 -4.56 -20.70
N ALA A 279 6.56 -3.38 -21.16
CA ALA A 279 7.77 -2.71 -20.68
C ALA A 279 7.67 -2.35 -19.19
N HIS A 280 6.51 -1.85 -18.74
CA HIS A 280 6.22 -1.59 -17.33
C HIS A 280 6.45 -2.86 -16.49
N GLY A 281 5.81 -3.98 -16.86
CA GLY A 281 5.91 -5.22 -16.09
C GLY A 281 7.32 -5.81 -16.08
N GLN A 282 8.05 -5.74 -17.18
CA GLN A 282 9.42 -6.25 -17.27
C GLN A 282 10.42 -5.42 -16.44
N LEU A 283 10.30 -4.09 -16.45
CA LEU A 283 11.21 -3.21 -15.72
C LEU A 283 10.97 -3.25 -14.21
N LEU A 284 9.72 -3.37 -13.78
CA LEU A 284 9.29 -3.16 -12.38
C LEU A 284 8.65 -4.41 -11.78
N LYS A 285 9.03 -5.61 -12.24
CA LYS A 285 8.40 -6.88 -11.84
C LYS A 285 8.31 -7.07 -10.33
N HIS A 286 9.40 -6.78 -9.60
CA HIS A 286 9.45 -6.96 -8.14
C HIS A 286 8.65 -5.89 -7.41
N GLU A 287 8.76 -4.65 -7.86
CA GLU A 287 8.05 -3.49 -7.31
C GLU A 287 6.54 -3.63 -7.50
N ALA A 288 6.09 -4.04 -8.70
CA ALA A 288 4.68 -4.29 -9.00
C ALA A 288 4.11 -5.44 -8.16
N ARG A 289 4.87 -6.54 -8.01
CA ARG A 289 4.46 -7.65 -7.13
C ARG A 289 4.28 -7.20 -5.68
N ARG A 290 5.19 -6.40 -5.13
CA ARG A 290 5.04 -5.84 -3.78
C ARG A 290 3.81 -4.95 -3.66
N CYS A 291 3.54 -4.12 -4.65
CA CYS A 291 2.32 -3.29 -4.66
C CYS A 291 1.06 -4.16 -4.65
N ILE A 292 1.01 -5.18 -5.52
CA ILE A 292 -0.09 -6.13 -5.60
C ILE A 292 -0.26 -6.89 -4.29
N GLU A 293 0.83 -7.38 -3.69
CA GLU A 293 0.79 -8.09 -2.42
C GLU A 293 0.30 -7.21 -1.27
N SER A 294 0.76 -5.94 -1.23
CA SER A 294 0.33 -4.95 -0.25
C SER A 294 -1.18 -4.68 -0.32
N VAL A 295 -1.74 -4.53 -1.53
CA VAL A 295 -3.16 -4.22 -1.73
C VAL A 295 -4.04 -5.47 -1.61
N LEU A 296 -3.78 -6.48 -2.43
CA LEU A 296 -4.68 -7.62 -2.59
C LEU A 296 -4.62 -8.57 -1.40
N TYR A 297 -3.43 -8.79 -0.83
CA TYR A 297 -3.25 -9.82 0.18
C TYR A 297 -3.11 -9.24 1.58
N THR A 298 -2.25 -8.25 1.79
CA THR A 298 -2.04 -7.65 3.12
C THR A 298 -3.23 -6.78 3.53
N PHE A 299 -3.57 -5.75 2.74
CA PHE A 299 -4.77 -4.94 3.00
C PHE A 299 -6.03 -5.78 2.84
N GLY A 300 -6.13 -6.60 1.79
CA GLY A 300 -7.28 -7.47 1.55
C GLY A 300 -7.59 -8.40 2.72
N THR A 301 -6.60 -9.06 3.33
CA THR A 301 -6.81 -9.90 4.52
C THR A 301 -7.36 -9.09 5.70
N VAL A 302 -6.82 -7.89 5.93
CA VAL A 302 -7.33 -7.01 6.99
C VAL A 302 -8.75 -6.54 6.68
N HIS A 303 -9.07 -6.24 5.42
CA HIS A 303 -10.41 -5.90 4.99
C HIS A 303 -11.38 -7.05 5.28
N VAL A 304 -11.05 -8.28 4.87
CA VAL A 304 -11.83 -9.50 5.12
C VAL A 304 -12.14 -9.66 6.60
N VAL A 305 -11.13 -9.53 7.47
CA VAL A 305 -11.29 -9.63 8.93
C VAL A 305 -12.22 -8.55 9.50
N ARG A 306 -12.24 -7.36 8.91
CA ARG A 306 -13.00 -6.21 9.41
C ARG A 306 -14.43 -6.14 8.90
N THR A 307 -14.69 -6.64 7.71
CA THR A 307 -16.01 -6.54 7.05
C THR A 307 -16.75 -7.87 7.06
N GLY A 308 -16.02 -8.98 7.12
CA GLY A 308 -16.58 -10.31 6.94
C GLY A 308 -16.84 -10.68 5.48
N HIS A 309 -16.45 -9.82 4.53
CA HIS A 309 -16.64 -10.01 3.09
C HIS A 309 -15.33 -10.38 2.41
N TRP A 310 -15.39 -11.21 1.36
CA TRP A 310 -14.18 -11.58 0.63
C TRP A 310 -13.74 -10.43 -0.29
N PHE A 311 -12.66 -9.74 0.09
CA PHE A 311 -12.20 -8.52 -0.58
C PHE A 311 -12.01 -8.65 -2.09
N ARG A 312 -11.56 -9.81 -2.57
CA ARG A 312 -11.38 -10.05 -4.02
C ARG A 312 -12.72 -10.05 -4.77
N HIS A 313 -13.77 -10.63 -4.19
CA HIS A 313 -15.11 -10.60 -4.79
C HIS A 313 -15.66 -9.17 -4.83
N ASP A 314 -15.39 -8.36 -3.79
CA ASP A 314 -15.78 -6.94 -3.78
C ASP A 314 -15.10 -6.17 -4.91
N LEU A 315 -13.78 -6.40 -5.11
CA LEU A 315 -13.02 -5.80 -6.22
C LEU A 315 -13.49 -6.28 -7.60
N GLU A 316 -13.79 -7.58 -7.76
CA GLU A 316 -14.32 -8.15 -8.99
C GLU A 316 -15.71 -7.58 -9.33
N GLY A 317 -16.57 -7.43 -8.33
CA GLY A 317 -17.87 -6.77 -8.46
C GLY A 317 -17.75 -5.30 -8.86
N ALA A 318 -16.81 -4.56 -8.26
CA ALA A 318 -16.53 -3.17 -8.65
C ALA A 318 -15.99 -3.10 -10.09
N TYR A 319 -15.02 -3.94 -10.45
CA TYR A 319 -14.48 -3.98 -11.80
C TYR A 319 -15.54 -4.31 -12.85
N ALA A 320 -16.45 -5.25 -12.57
CA ALA A 320 -17.52 -5.61 -13.51
C ALA A 320 -18.41 -4.42 -13.88
N ARG A 321 -18.67 -3.51 -12.93
CA ARG A 321 -19.45 -2.28 -13.15
C ARG A 321 -18.65 -1.18 -13.84
N LEU A 322 -17.36 -1.07 -13.52
CA LEU A 322 -16.47 -0.04 -14.08
C LEU A 322 -15.96 -0.39 -15.49
N ALA A 323 -15.78 -1.68 -15.80
CA ALA A 323 -15.14 -2.16 -17.02
C ALA A 323 -15.78 -1.66 -18.33
N PRO A 324 -17.12 -1.51 -18.46
CA PRO A 324 -17.74 -0.92 -19.65
C PRO A 324 -17.28 0.52 -19.92
N HIS A 325 -16.84 1.25 -18.90
CA HIS A 325 -16.44 2.65 -18.98
C HIS A 325 -14.92 2.86 -19.11
N ILE A 326 -14.12 1.78 -19.03
CA ILE A 326 -12.68 1.82 -19.20
C ILE A 326 -12.34 1.72 -20.70
N PRO A 327 -11.56 2.66 -21.28
CA PRO A 327 -11.13 2.60 -22.67
C PRO A 327 -10.39 1.30 -23.02
N GLU A 328 -10.62 0.76 -24.21
CA GLU A 328 -10.01 -0.51 -24.64
C GLU A 328 -8.48 -0.47 -24.59
N ARG A 329 -7.86 0.65 -24.95
CA ARG A 329 -6.41 0.85 -24.86
C ARG A 329 -5.86 0.65 -23.44
N HIS A 330 -6.59 1.05 -22.40
CA HIS A 330 -6.16 0.86 -21.01
C HIS A 330 -6.31 -0.60 -20.58
N LYS A 331 -7.32 -1.31 -21.10
CA LYS A 331 -7.46 -2.76 -20.89
C LYS A 331 -6.31 -3.52 -21.55
N GLN A 332 -5.95 -3.16 -22.79
CA GLN A 332 -4.80 -3.73 -23.51
C GLN A 332 -3.48 -3.52 -22.75
N GLU A 333 -3.21 -2.30 -22.27
CA GLU A 333 -2.04 -2.00 -21.42
C GLU A 333 -2.04 -2.86 -20.15
N THR A 334 -3.19 -2.99 -19.48
CA THR A 334 -3.33 -3.80 -18.26
C THR A 334 -3.10 -5.29 -18.50
N VAL A 335 -3.63 -5.83 -19.61
CA VAL A 335 -3.44 -7.24 -20.01
C VAL A 335 -1.97 -7.53 -20.31
N ALA A 336 -1.29 -6.65 -21.05
CA ALA A 336 0.12 -6.79 -21.36
C ALA A 336 1.01 -6.68 -20.11
N LEU A 337 0.67 -5.78 -19.18
CA LEU A 337 1.30 -5.69 -17.87
C LEU A 337 1.12 -6.99 -17.07
N ALA A 338 -0.10 -7.53 -17.01
CA ALA A 338 -0.38 -8.79 -16.33
C ALA A 338 0.45 -9.95 -16.90
N ALA A 339 0.53 -10.05 -18.23
CA ALA A 339 1.34 -11.05 -18.91
C ALA A 339 2.83 -10.92 -18.55
N ALA A 340 3.39 -9.71 -18.55
CA ALA A 340 4.79 -9.48 -18.17
C ALA A 340 5.11 -9.78 -16.69
N LEU A 341 4.09 -9.73 -15.82
CA LEU A 341 4.20 -10.07 -14.40
C LEU A 341 4.00 -11.57 -14.12
N ASP A 342 3.67 -12.37 -15.13
CA ASP A 342 3.20 -13.76 -15.03
C ASP A 342 1.94 -13.87 -14.14
N MET A 343 0.95 -13.00 -14.36
CA MET A 343 -0.28 -12.94 -13.57
C MET A 343 -1.54 -13.02 -14.45
N PRO A 344 -2.65 -13.58 -13.92
CA PRO A 344 -3.94 -13.52 -14.60
C PRO A 344 -4.38 -12.07 -14.83
N ALA A 345 -4.86 -11.75 -16.03
CA ALA A 345 -5.34 -10.40 -16.39
C ALA A 345 -6.42 -9.89 -15.42
N VAL A 346 -7.32 -10.78 -14.96
CA VAL A 346 -8.36 -10.44 -13.98
C VAL A 346 -7.78 -9.84 -12.70
N THR A 347 -6.62 -10.31 -12.24
CA THR A 347 -5.96 -9.78 -11.03
C THR A 347 -5.53 -8.33 -11.22
N LEU A 348 -4.92 -7.98 -12.35
CA LEU A 348 -4.46 -6.61 -12.60
C LEU A 348 -5.61 -5.67 -12.95
N ASN A 349 -6.61 -6.16 -13.66
CA ASN A 349 -7.84 -5.44 -13.99
C ASN A 349 -8.56 -4.97 -12.72
N THR A 350 -8.78 -5.88 -11.77
CA THR A 350 -9.48 -5.56 -10.52
C THR A 350 -8.63 -4.70 -9.58
N LEU A 351 -7.31 -4.88 -9.61
CA LEU A 351 -6.41 -4.06 -8.79
C LEU A 351 -6.31 -2.62 -9.30
N ASN A 352 -6.40 -2.39 -10.61
CA ASN A 352 -6.33 -1.05 -11.20
C ASN A 352 -7.59 -0.19 -10.95
N VAL A 353 -8.67 -0.77 -10.40
CA VAL A 353 -9.84 0.00 -9.91
C VAL A 353 -9.84 0.20 -8.38
N PHE A 354 -8.87 -0.34 -7.65
CA PHE A 354 -8.75 -0.18 -6.20
C PHE A 354 -8.72 1.29 -5.70
N PRO A 355 -8.09 2.25 -6.40
CA PRO A 355 -8.07 3.64 -5.96
C PRO A 355 -9.44 4.32 -5.87
N GLU A 356 -10.49 3.72 -6.45
CA GLU A 356 -11.86 4.22 -6.38
C GLU A 356 -12.44 4.27 -4.94
N MET A 357 -11.76 3.72 -3.94
CA MET A 357 -12.24 3.61 -2.55
C MET A 357 -11.68 4.67 -1.56
N PHE A 358 -10.99 5.75 -1.98
CA PHE A 358 -10.20 6.60 -1.05
C PHE A 358 -10.15 8.11 -1.32
N HIS A 359 -9.48 8.88 -0.43
CA HIS A 359 -9.56 10.35 -0.31
C HIS A 359 -8.19 11.07 -0.18
N CYS A 360 -8.03 12.31 -0.68
CA CYS A 360 -6.75 13.08 -0.71
C CYS A 360 -6.88 14.61 -0.43
N SER A 361 -5.96 15.48 -0.90
CA SER A 361 -6.02 16.98 -0.85
C SER A 361 -5.14 17.66 -1.93
N GLY A 362 -5.43 18.92 -2.32
CA GLY A 362 -4.65 19.65 -3.36
C GLY A 362 -4.94 21.15 -3.49
N PHE A 363 -4.08 21.92 -4.18
CA PHE A 363 -4.23 23.36 -4.42
C PHE A 363 -3.55 23.83 -5.71
N ALA A 364 -3.97 24.97 -6.24
CA ALA A 364 -3.25 25.72 -7.28
C ALA A 364 -3.21 27.21 -6.94
N VAL A 365 -2.05 27.83 -7.11
CA VAL A 365 -1.80 29.27 -6.86
C VAL A 365 -1.00 29.84 -8.03
N PHE A 366 -1.32 31.06 -8.47
CA PHE A 366 -0.70 31.68 -9.63
C PHE A 366 -0.88 33.21 -9.61
N GLY A 367 -0.43 33.93 -10.64
CA GLY A 367 -0.69 35.37 -10.78
C GLY A 367 -0.21 36.17 -9.58
N SER A 368 -1.06 37.04 -9.02
CA SER A 368 -0.70 37.86 -7.85
C SER A 368 -0.45 37.04 -6.58
N ALA A 369 -0.88 35.77 -6.51
CA ALA A 369 -0.58 34.90 -5.38
C ALA A 369 0.89 34.44 -5.35
N THR A 370 1.61 34.55 -6.46
CA THR A 370 2.95 33.98 -6.66
C THR A 370 3.98 35.06 -6.95
N LYS A 371 5.22 34.86 -6.50
CA LYS A 371 6.30 35.86 -6.61
C LYS A 371 6.63 36.22 -8.06
N ASP A 372 6.53 35.24 -8.95
CA ASP A 372 6.90 35.32 -10.36
C ASP A 372 5.69 35.26 -11.30
N GLY A 373 4.46 35.28 -10.76
CA GLY A 373 3.23 35.16 -11.54
C GLY A 373 2.92 33.76 -12.07
N ARG A 374 3.80 32.77 -11.83
CA ARG A 374 3.69 31.41 -12.38
C ARG A 374 2.69 30.56 -11.63
N LEU A 375 2.11 29.58 -12.33
CA LEU A 375 1.24 28.58 -11.71
C LEU A 375 2.03 27.48 -10.99
N TYR A 376 1.73 27.34 -9.69
CA TYR A 376 2.15 26.23 -8.86
C TYR A 376 0.94 25.38 -8.46
N HIS A 377 0.96 24.10 -8.82
CA HIS A 377 -0.08 23.14 -8.47
C HIS A 377 0.47 22.08 -7.50
N GLY A 378 0.02 22.12 -6.26
CA GLY A 378 0.40 21.17 -5.21
C GLY A 378 -0.63 20.07 -5.03
N ARG A 379 -0.18 18.81 -4.99
CA ARG A 379 -1.01 17.63 -4.71
C ARG A 379 -0.46 16.87 -3.50
N VAL A 380 -1.32 16.60 -2.52
CA VAL A 380 -1.02 15.83 -1.30
C VAL A 380 -1.77 14.49 -1.31
N LEU A 381 -1.05 13.37 -1.46
CA LEU A 381 -1.62 12.02 -1.30
C LEU A 381 -1.63 11.61 0.17
N ASP A 382 -2.78 11.63 0.84
CA ASP A 382 -2.90 11.09 2.20
C ASP A 382 -3.40 9.64 2.12
N TYR A 383 -2.49 8.69 1.89
CA TYR A 383 -2.81 7.30 1.58
C TYR A 383 -1.98 6.30 2.38
N MET A 384 -2.52 5.10 2.59
CA MET A 384 -2.03 4.00 3.44
C MET A 384 -0.50 3.76 3.49
N THR A 385 0.27 4.64 4.15
CA THR A 385 1.72 4.46 4.37
C THR A 385 2.04 3.21 5.20
N THR A 386 1.03 2.67 5.87
CA THR A 386 1.11 1.46 6.70
C THR A 386 1.02 0.15 5.93
N ILE A 387 0.75 0.16 4.62
CA ILE A 387 0.72 -1.07 3.79
C ILE A 387 1.90 -1.18 2.83
N GLY A 388 2.89 -0.28 2.91
CA GLY A 388 4.16 -0.43 2.16
C GLY A 388 4.12 -0.06 0.68
N LEU A 389 3.14 0.73 0.21
CA LEU A 389 3.09 1.12 -1.21
C LEU A 389 4.31 1.95 -1.65
N GLN A 390 4.97 2.63 -0.72
CA GLN A 390 6.21 3.36 -0.98
C GLN A 390 7.32 2.48 -1.60
N ASP A 391 7.32 1.17 -1.36
CA ASP A 391 8.31 0.26 -1.95
C ASP A 391 8.16 0.16 -3.48
N ALA A 392 6.98 0.50 -4.00
CA ALA A 392 6.62 0.50 -5.41
C ALA A 392 6.54 1.89 -6.05
N ALA A 393 6.80 2.96 -5.27
CA ALA A 393 6.73 4.33 -5.78
C ALA A 393 7.65 4.52 -6.99
N THR A 394 7.09 5.02 -8.09
CA THR A 394 7.77 5.22 -9.36
C THR A 394 7.15 6.40 -10.11
N THR A 395 8.00 7.29 -10.63
CA THR A 395 7.56 8.31 -11.59
C THR A 395 7.61 7.72 -12.99
N PHE A 396 6.52 7.79 -13.72
CA PHE A 396 6.42 7.29 -15.10
C PHE A 396 6.43 8.47 -16.07
N ILE A 397 7.32 8.42 -17.05
CA ILE A 397 7.31 9.29 -18.23
C ILE A 397 6.84 8.44 -19.40
N VAL A 398 5.64 8.69 -19.90
CA VAL A 398 4.98 7.83 -20.88
C VAL A 398 4.76 8.59 -22.17
N ARG A 399 5.15 7.98 -23.30
CA ARG A 399 4.91 8.49 -24.65
C ARG A 399 4.13 7.45 -25.48
N PRO A 400 2.79 7.45 -25.42
CA PRO A 400 1.96 6.62 -26.28
C PRO A 400 2.10 7.05 -27.76
N ASP A 401 1.92 6.13 -28.70
CA ASP A 401 2.06 6.43 -30.14
C ASP A 401 1.02 7.46 -30.64
N ASP A 402 -0.23 7.38 -30.16
CA ASP A 402 -1.36 8.14 -30.70
C ASP A 402 -1.92 9.22 -29.76
N HIS A 403 -1.29 9.47 -28.61
CA HIS A 403 -1.77 10.39 -27.58
C HIS A 403 -0.68 11.37 -27.11
N PHE A 404 -1.01 12.28 -26.21
CA PHE A 404 -0.03 13.18 -25.59
C PHE A 404 0.91 12.43 -24.65
N ALA A 405 2.16 12.89 -24.58
CA ALA A 405 3.12 12.34 -23.62
C ALA A 405 2.91 12.97 -22.26
N PHE A 406 3.17 12.24 -21.17
CA PHE A 406 2.89 12.73 -19.83
C PHE A 406 3.82 12.16 -18.76
N ALA A 407 3.92 12.89 -17.66
CA ALA A 407 4.45 12.41 -16.39
C ALA A 407 3.28 11.96 -15.50
N ASN A 408 3.38 10.74 -14.96
CA ASN A 408 2.45 10.19 -13.97
C ASN A 408 3.24 9.77 -12.71
N ILE A 409 2.88 10.33 -11.56
CA ILE A 409 3.50 9.99 -10.29
C ILE A 409 2.62 8.93 -9.63
N GLY A 410 3.10 7.69 -9.61
CA GLY A 410 2.29 6.54 -9.20
C GLY A 410 3.11 5.38 -8.65
N TYR A 411 2.62 4.17 -8.88
CA TYR A 411 3.16 2.95 -8.29
C TYR A 411 3.29 1.86 -9.35
N ALA A 412 4.34 1.06 -9.26
CA ALA A 412 4.51 -0.10 -10.12
C ALA A 412 3.29 -1.03 -10.01
N GLY A 413 2.78 -1.50 -11.16
CA GLY A 413 1.56 -2.32 -11.23
C GLY A 413 0.26 -1.52 -11.41
N PHE A 414 0.31 -0.19 -11.32
CA PHE A 414 -0.83 0.70 -11.51
C PHE A 414 -0.66 1.57 -12.77
N ILE A 415 -1.60 1.47 -13.70
CA ILE A 415 -1.58 2.19 -14.99
C ILE A 415 -2.40 3.49 -14.97
N GLY A 416 -3.33 3.63 -14.01
CA GLY A 416 -4.11 4.85 -13.84
C GLY A 416 -3.25 6.03 -13.37
N SER A 417 -3.88 7.20 -13.23
CA SER A 417 -3.21 8.38 -12.68
C SER A 417 -3.96 8.95 -11.49
N VAL A 418 -3.20 9.41 -10.50
CA VAL A 418 -3.72 10.20 -9.35
C VAL A 418 -3.02 11.56 -9.23
N SER A 419 -1.95 11.77 -10.00
CA SER A 419 -1.13 12.98 -10.03
C SER A 419 -0.32 12.96 -11.32
N GLY A 420 -0.44 14.00 -12.14
CA GLY A 420 0.36 14.06 -13.36
C GLY A 420 0.29 15.39 -14.08
N MET A 421 1.16 15.52 -15.08
CA MET A 421 1.16 16.62 -16.04
C MET A 421 1.52 16.11 -17.43
N ASN A 422 0.98 16.71 -18.48
CA ASN A 422 1.29 16.34 -19.87
C ASN A 422 2.21 17.35 -20.56
N ASP A 423 2.69 16.98 -21.75
CA ASP A 423 3.53 17.81 -22.61
C ASP A 423 2.79 19.01 -23.25
N HIS A 424 1.50 19.17 -22.94
CA HIS A 424 0.69 20.34 -23.27
C HIS A 424 0.48 21.31 -22.09
N ALA A 425 1.26 21.14 -21.01
CA ALA A 425 1.25 21.97 -19.79
C ALA A 425 -0.06 21.92 -18.98
N VAL A 426 -0.86 20.86 -19.16
CA VAL A 426 -1.98 20.54 -18.28
C VAL A 426 -1.47 19.73 -17.10
N SER A 427 -1.88 20.08 -15.89
CA SER A 427 -1.59 19.30 -14.67
C SER A 427 -2.85 19.01 -13.87
N LEU A 428 -2.89 17.83 -13.25
CA LEU A 428 -4.07 17.28 -12.62
C LEU A 428 -3.72 16.76 -11.23
N GLY A 429 -4.59 17.08 -10.26
CA GLY A 429 -4.51 16.60 -8.89
C GLY A 429 -5.92 16.30 -8.39
N GLU A 430 -6.05 15.18 -7.69
CA GLU A 430 -7.31 14.73 -7.11
C GLU A 430 -7.28 14.79 -5.57
N MET A 431 -8.48 14.96 -5.00
CA MET A 431 -8.85 14.84 -3.61
C MET A 431 -10.15 14.04 -3.53
N GLY A 432 -10.13 12.82 -2.99
CA GLY A 432 -11.38 12.07 -2.89
C GLY A 432 -12.34 12.67 -1.86
N GLY A 433 -13.62 12.46 -2.12
CA GLY A 433 -14.73 12.91 -1.30
C GLY A 433 -15.41 11.79 -0.54
N ARG A 434 -16.51 12.10 0.15
CA ARG A 434 -17.30 11.12 0.87
C ARG A 434 -18.20 10.36 -0.10
N GLY A 435 -18.07 9.04 -0.13
CA GLY A 435 -18.97 8.17 -0.87
C GLY A 435 -18.22 7.02 -1.52
N GLU A 436 -18.78 5.81 -1.42
CA GLU A 436 -18.32 4.59 -2.08
C GLU A 436 -19.57 3.86 -2.59
N GLY A 437 -19.47 3.11 -3.69
CA GLY A 437 -20.55 2.23 -4.17
C GLY A 437 -21.24 2.64 -5.48
N ASN A 438 -21.00 3.86 -5.97
CA ASN A 438 -21.51 4.33 -7.27
C ASN A 438 -20.47 4.06 -8.37
N TRP A 439 -20.49 2.84 -8.90
CA TRP A 439 -19.46 2.32 -9.80
C TRP A 439 -19.84 2.33 -11.29
N ASP A 440 -21.02 2.83 -11.66
CA ASP A 440 -21.51 2.85 -13.05
C ASP A 440 -21.03 4.12 -13.78
N GLY A 441 -19.71 4.32 -13.81
CA GLY A 441 -19.07 5.47 -14.43
C GLY A 441 -17.61 5.20 -14.77
N VAL A 442 -16.94 6.18 -15.40
CA VAL A 442 -15.50 6.08 -15.69
C VAL A 442 -14.74 6.20 -14.37
N PRO A 443 -13.85 5.23 -14.02
CA PRO A 443 -13.04 5.36 -12.81
C PRO A 443 -12.26 6.67 -12.79
N MET A 444 -12.18 7.33 -11.63
CA MET A 444 -11.38 8.55 -11.41
C MET A 444 -9.97 8.41 -11.96
N ALA A 445 -9.29 7.32 -11.63
CA ALA A 445 -7.91 7.11 -12.08
C ALA A 445 -7.79 6.97 -13.61
N THR A 446 -8.85 6.45 -14.23
CA THR A 446 -8.98 6.35 -15.68
C THR A 446 -9.27 7.72 -16.28
N LEU A 447 -10.17 8.52 -15.72
CA LEU A 447 -10.44 9.90 -16.18
C LEU A 447 -9.20 10.78 -16.11
N MET A 448 -8.44 10.72 -15.01
CA MET A 448 -7.17 11.45 -14.90
C MET A 448 -6.17 11.01 -15.96
N ARG A 449 -6.01 9.69 -16.17
CA ARG A 449 -5.14 9.15 -17.22
C ARG A 449 -5.58 9.60 -18.62
N ARG A 450 -6.89 9.55 -18.91
CA ARG A 450 -7.46 10.06 -20.17
C ARG A 450 -7.16 11.53 -20.37
N ALA A 451 -7.31 12.37 -19.34
CA ALA A 451 -7.03 13.79 -19.46
C ALA A 451 -5.57 14.09 -19.76
N LEU A 452 -4.62 13.36 -19.16
CA LEU A 452 -3.20 13.49 -19.51
C LEU A 452 -2.93 13.10 -20.98
N GLU A 453 -3.64 12.10 -21.49
CA GLU A 453 -3.48 11.57 -22.86
C GLU A 453 -4.23 12.37 -23.95
N GLU A 454 -5.39 12.94 -23.61
CA GLU A 454 -6.38 13.46 -24.57
C GLU A 454 -6.54 15.00 -24.50
N CYS A 455 -6.26 15.64 -23.36
CA CYS A 455 -6.60 17.06 -23.16
C CYS A 455 -5.41 17.98 -23.41
N GLY A 456 -5.59 18.91 -24.35
CA GLY A 456 -4.59 19.93 -24.65
C GLY A 456 -4.74 21.17 -23.78
N THR A 457 -5.93 21.46 -23.24
CA THR A 457 -6.24 22.72 -22.52
C THR A 457 -7.09 22.47 -21.28
N LEU A 458 -7.18 23.46 -20.38
CA LEU A 458 -8.09 23.38 -19.23
C LEU A 458 -9.56 23.15 -19.64
N ASP A 459 -10.00 23.79 -20.73
CA ASP A 459 -11.37 23.67 -21.21
C ASP A 459 -11.65 22.25 -21.77
N ASP A 460 -10.65 21.59 -22.36
CA ASP A 460 -10.76 20.17 -22.75
C ASP A 460 -10.93 19.26 -21.53
N VAL A 461 -10.21 19.53 -20.43
CA VAL A 461 -10.35 18.78 -19.18
C VAL A 461 -11.74 18.97 -18.58
N MET A 462 -12.22 20.22 -18.52
CA MET A 462 -13.56 20.53 -18.00
C MET A 462 -14.63 19.83 -18.83
N ARG A 463 -14.53 19.86 -20.16
CA ARG A 463 -15.45 19.18 -21.07
C ARG A 463 -15.42 17.66 -20.88
N LEU A 464 -14.23 17.05 -20.79
CA LEU A 464 -14.08 15.62 -20.53
C LEU A 464 -14.79 15.20 -19.24
N TRP A 465 -14.68 15.99 -18.17
CA TRP A 465 -15.35 15.74 -16.90
C TRP A 465 -16.86 15.92 -16.99
N THR A 466 -17.34 16.92 -17.74
CA THR A 466 -18.79 17.16 -17.94
C THR A 466 -19.44 16.05 -18.74
N GLU A 467 -18.78 15.57 -19.81
CA GLU A 467 -19.32 14.60 -20.77
C GLU A 467 -19.17 13.15 -20.30
N SER A 468 -18.27 12.85 -19.36
CA SER A 468 -18.09 11.49 -18.85
C SER A 468 -19.02 11.19 -17.67
N PRO A 469 -19.63 10.00 -17.61
CA PRO A 469 -20.30 9.54 -16.39
C PRO A 469 -19.24 9.36 -15.30
N ARG A 470 -19.47 9.97 -14.14
CA ARG A 470 -18.54 9.97 -13.01
C ARG A 470 -18.98 8.92 -11.98
N THR A 471 -18.02 8.40 -11.22
CA THR A 471 -18.26 7.40 -10.18
C THR A 471 -18.64 8.09 -8.86
N CYS A 472 -17.84 7.91 -7.81
CA CYS A 472 -18.07 8.45 -6.48
C CYS A 472 -17.84 9.97 -6.40
N GLU A 473 -17.96 10.51 -5.19
CA GLU A 473 -17.66 11.91 -4.92
C GLU A 473 -16.14 12.14 -4.94
N TYR A 474 -15.69 13.03 -5.83
CA TYR A 474 -14.30 13.45 -5.96
C TYR A 474 -14.19 14.96 -6.10
N TYR A 475 -13.07 15.49 -5.66
CA TYR A 475 -12.67 16.87 -5.86
C TYR A 475 -11.36 16.92 -6.61
N TYR A 476 -11.17 17.97 -7.41
CA TYR A 476 -9.99 18.08 -8.24
C TYR A 476 -9.47 19.51 -8.25
N VAL A 477 -8.17 19.62 -8.48
CA VAL A 477 -7.55 20.85 -8.95
C VAL A 477 -6.96 20.55 -10.32
N PHE A 478 -7.37 21.33 -11.31
CA PHE A 478 -6.82 21.26 -12.66
C PHE A 478 -6.18 22.60 -13.00
N ALA A 479 -5.10 22.54 -13.75
CA ALA A 479 -4.34 23.72 -14.13
C ALA A 479 -3.78 23.61 -15.55
N ASP A 480 -3.70 24.74 -16.24
CA ASP A 480 -3.11 24.89 -17.57
C ASP A 480 -2.05 26.00 -17.52
N GLY A 481 -0.80 25.60 -17.64
CA GLY A 481 0.37 26.49 -17.57
C GLY A 481 0.51 27.43 -18.77
N LYS A 482 -0.12 27.15 -19.93
CA LYS A 482 -0.05 28.05 -21.10
C LYS A 482 -0.92 29.27 -20.92
N THR A 483 -2.08 29.08 -20.31
CA THR A 483 -3.07 30.15 -20.09
C THR A 483 -3.01 30.74 -18.68
N ASN A 484 -2.17 30.16 -17.81
CA ASN A 484 -2.08 30.51 -16.39
C ASN A 484 -3.45 30.45 -15.69
N ARG A 485 -4.26 29.45 -16.03
CA ARG A 485 -5.59 29.21 -15.46
C ARG A 485 -5.59 27.96 -14.58
N ALA A 486 -6.39 27.98 -13.53
CA ALA A 486 -6.72 26.81 -12.72
C ALA A 486 -8.22 26.77 -12.41
N VAL A 487 -8.72 25.61 -12.04
CA VAL A 487 -10.10 25.43 -11.57
C VAL A 487 -10.14 24.37 -10.48
N GLY A 488 -10.90 24.65 -9.43
CA GLY A 488 -11.30 23.65 -8.45
C GLY A 488 -12.55 22.93 -8.95
N VAL A 489 -12.67 21.64 -8.72
CA VAL A 489 -13.83 20.87 -9.17
C VAL A 489 -14.42 20.11 -8.00
N ALA A 490 -15.73 20.18 -7.82
CA ALA A 490 -16.50 19.22 -7.03
C ALA A 490 -17.33 18.37 -8.00
N ALA A 491 -17.06 17.08 -8.04
CA ALA A 491 -17.65 16.14 -8.99
C ALA A 491 -18.30 14.99 -8.23
N LEU A 492 -19.61 14.90 -8.36
CA LEU A 492 -20.46 13.81 -7.88
C LEU A 492 -20.96 13.02 -9.10
N PRO A 493 -21.53 11.82 -8.91
CA PRO A 493 -22.13 11.09 -10.02
C PRO A 493 -23.18 11.95 -10.76
N GLU A 494 -24.05 12.64 -10.02
CA GLU A 494 -25.19 13.37 -10.56
C GLU A 494 -24.92 14.86 -10.84
N SER A 495 -23.84 15.43 -10.29
CA SER A 495 -23.55 16.86 -10.41
C SER A 495 -22.07 17.18 -10.54
N ILE A 496 -21.77 18.32 -11.15
CA ILE A 496 -20.42 18.85 -11.24
C ILE A 496 -20.44 20.36 -11.07
N GLU A 497 -19.54 20.86 -10.25
CA GLU A 497 -19.34 22.28 -9.99
C GLU A 497 -17.88 22.66 -10.26
N PHE A 498 -17.70 23.75 -11.00
CA PHE A 498 -16.40 24.35 -11.28
C PHE A 498 -16.22 25.63 -10.47
N ILE A 499 -15.22 25.61 -9.58
CA ILE A 499 -14.89 26.68 -8.64
C ILE A 499 -13.72 27.47 -9.22
N GLN A 500 -13.98 28.72 -9.59
CA GLN A 500 -12.99 29.60 -10.18
C GLN A 500 -11.98 30.12 -9.14
N PRO A 501 -10.77 30.51 -9.56
CA PRO A 501 -9.78 31.16 -8.70
C PRO A 501 -10.35 32.41 -8.04
N GLY A 502 -10.12 32.58 -6.74
CA GLY A 502 -10.68 33.70 -5.98
C GLY A 502 -12.19 33.67 -5.75
N GLN A 503 -12.90 32.63 -6.20
CA GLN A 503 -14.32 32.46 -5.91
C GLN A 503 -14.51 32.01 -4.45
N ALA A 504 -15.44 32.62 -3.74
CA ALA A 504 -15.89 32.14 -2.44
C ALA A 504 -16.80 30.90 -2.62
N HIS A 505 -16.70 29.94 -1.70
CA HIS A 505 -17.49 28.71 -1.76
C HIS A 505 -17.84 28.25 -0.35
N GLU A 506 -19.07 27.76 -0.14
CA GLU A 506 -19.60 27.43 1.20
C GLU A 506 -18.67 26.51 2.00
N ARG A 507 -18.09 25.51 1.33
CA ARG A 507 -17.19 24.52 1.96
C ARG A 507 -15.73 24.97 2.06
N LEU A 508 -15.33 25.97 1.28
CA LEU A 508 -13.93 26.40 1.19
C LEU A 508 -13.66 27.73 1.89
N GLY A 509 -14.72 28.49 2.21
CA GLY A 509 -14.65 29.82 2.80
C GLY A 509 -14.55 30.94 1.76
N SER A 510 -14.10 32.11 2.20
CA SER A 510 -13.90 33.27 1.33
C SER A 510 -12.86 33.00 0.23
N GLY A 511 -13.06 33.62 -0.93
CA GLY A 511 -12.10 33.55 -2.02
C GLY A 511 -10.75 34.19 -1.67
N ILE A 512 -9.66 33.60 -2.16
CA ILE A 512 -8.32 34.19 -2.12
C ILE A 512 -7.95 34.55 -3.57
N PRO A 513 -7.67 35.83 -3.88
CA PRO A 513 -7.33 36.24 -5.25
C PRO A 513 -6.22 35.38 -5.86
N ASP A 514 -6.41 34.96 -7.11
CA ASP A 514 -5.50 34.10 -7.89
C ASP A 514 -5.10 32.77 -7.20
N ALA A 515 -6.03 32.20 -6.43
CA ALA A 515 -5.82 30.91 -5.77
C ALA A 515 -7.06 30.02 -5.80
N VAL A 516 -6.82 28.72 -5.90
CA VAL A 516 -7.76 27.61 -5.74
C VAL A 516 -7.21 26.72 -4.63
N VAL A 517 -7.89 26.65 -3.48
CA VAL A 517 -7.39 25.96 -2.28
C VAL A 517 -8.40 24.90 -1.83
N LEU A 518 -8.10 23.61 -2.06
CA LEU A 518 -9.00 22.49 -1.77
C LEU A 518 -8.43 21.57 -0.69
N SER A 519 -9.07 21.55 0.47
CA SER A 519 -8.80 20.59 1.55
C SER A 519 -10.02 20.49 2.46
N ALA A 520 -9.90 19.86 3.63
CA ALA A 520 -10.99 19.73 4.60
C ALA A 520 -10.54 19.92 6.05
N GLY A 521 -11.43 20.49 6.88
CA GLY A 521 -11.22 20.70 8.31
C GLY A 521 -9.99 21.56 8.61
N GLY A 522 -9.28 21.28 9.71
CA GLY A 522 -8.09 22.05 10.11
C GLY A 522 -6.95 22.07 9.08
N ARG A 523 -6.91 21.11 8.14
CA ARG A 523 -5.96 21.14 7.01
C ARG A 523 -6.27 22.28 6.05
N LEU A 524 -7.55 22.49 5.74
CA LEU A 524 -8.01 23.61 4.93
C LEU A 524 -7.72 24.95 5.60
N GLU A 525 -8.05 25.07 6.89
CA GLU A 525 -7.77 26.29 7.66
C GLU A 525 -6.27 26.63 7.64
N THR A 526 -5.42 25.64 7.89
CA THR A 526 -3.97 25.80 7.87
C THR A 526 -3.48 26.20 6.47
N LEU A 527 -3.90 25.47 5.43
CA LEU A 527 -3.44 25.73 4.06
C LEU A 527 -3.87 27.12 3.59
N ARG A 528 -5.12 27.52 3.85
CA ARG A 528 -5.62 28.86 3.52
C ARG A 528 -4.83 29.95 4.24
N SER A 529 -4.61 29.79 5.55
CA SER A 529 -3.81 30.74 6.35
C SER A 529 -2.42 30.92 5.76
N ARG A 530 -1.73 29.82 5.41
CA ARG A 530 -0.41 29.86 4.78
C ARG A 530 -0.41 30.56 3.42
N VAL A 531 -1.41 30.27 2.58
CA VAL A 531 -1.55 30.91 1.26
C VAL A 531 -1.80 32.42 1.42
N GLN A 532 -2.63 32.84 2.38
CA GLN A 532 -2.89 34.24 2.65
C GLN A 532 -1.66 34.96 3.23
N GLU A 533 -0.95 34.34 4.18
CA GLU A 533 0.25 34.91 4.80
C GLU A 533 1.38 35.13 3.78
N LYS A 534 1.52 34.19 2.83
CA LYS A 534 2.56 34.22 1.80
C LYS A 534 2.07 34.72 0.45
N HIS A 535 0.86 35.27 0.36
CA HIS A 535 0.30 35.77 -0.90
C HIS A 535 1.26 36.80 -1.53
N GLY A 536 1.54 36.64 -2.83
CA GLY A 536 2.52 37.45 -3.57
C GLY A 536 3.99 37.07 -3.36
N GLN A 537 4.28 36.10 -2.50
CA GLN A 537 5.65 35.65 -2.21
C GLN A 537 5.91 34.20 -2.65
N ILE A 538 4.86 33.43 -2.97
CA ILE A 538 4.98 31.98 -3.22
C ILE A 538 5.83 31.71 -4.47
N ASP A 539 6.90 30.95 -4.30
CA ASP A 539 7.74 30.35 -5.34
C ASP A 539 7.77 28.81 -5.18
N ALA A 540 8.64 28.11 -5.91
CA ALA A 540 8.74 26.65 -5.82
C ALA A 540 9.08 26.13 -4.42
N GLU A 541 9.89 26.87 -3.65
CA GLU A 541 10.25 26.49 -2.29
C GLU A 541 9.05 26.64 -1.35
N LEU A 542 8.40 27.80 -1.38
CA LEU A 542 7.21 28.05 -0.58
C LEU A 542 6.05 27.15 -1.00
N GLY A 543 5.91 26.83 -2.29
CA GLY A 543 4.93 25.87 -2.80
C GLY A 543 5.09 24.48 -2.19
N ARG A 544 6.34 24.00 -2.04
CA ARG A 544 6.61 22.75 -1.31
C ARG A 544 6.32 22.88 0.19
N TRP A 545 6.60 24.03 0.80
CA TRP A 545 6.27 24.30 2.20
C TRP A 545 4.76 24.33 2.47
N LEU A 546 3.93 24.80 1.54
CA LEU A 546 2.47 24.77 1.66
C LEU A 546 1.95 23.35 1.90
N MET A 547 2.57 22.34 1.27
CA MET A 547 2.26 20.91 1.44
C MET A 547 2.83 20.28 2.71
N SER A 548 3.58 21.01 3.53
CA SER A 548 4.16 20.48 4.78
C SER A 548 3.09 20.20 5.84
N ARG A 549 3.41 19.36 6.82
CA ARG A 549 2.52 19.12 7.98
C ARG A 549 2.19 20.45 8.70
N PRO A 550 0.97 20.64 9.22
CA PRO A 550 -0.12 19.67 9.32
C PRO A 550 -1.07 19.64 8.10
N VAL A 551 -0.78 20.32 6.99
CA VAL A 551 -1.59 20.21 5.76
C VAL A 551 -1.51 18.78 5.23
N ALA A 552 -0.31 18.22 5.13
CA ALA A 552 -0.11 16.78 4.94
C ALA A 552 -0.39 15.99 6.22
N MET A 553 -1.02 14.82 6.10
CA MET A 553 -1.28 13.91 7.22
C MET A 553 -0.08 13.01 7.54
N GLN A 554 -0.18 12.20 8.61
CA GLN A 554 0.83 11.16 8.91
C GLN A 554 0.80 10.03 7.86
N SER A 555 -0.32 9.88 7.17
CA SER A 555 -0.49 8.99 6.03
C SER A 555 -0.05 9.64 4.72
N ASN A 556 0.69 10.74 4.72
CA ASN A 556 1.09 11.37 3.47
C ASN A 556 2.10 10.48 2.71
N LEU A 557 1.64 9.86 1.62
CA LEU A 557 2.34 8.83 0.85
C LEU A 557 3.20 9.43 -0.26
N HIS A 558 2.71 10.48 -0.93
CA HIS A 558 3.51 11.28 -1.86
C HIS A 558 3.04 12.73 -1.90
N ASN A 559 3.95 13.63 -2.25
CA ASN A 559 3.67 15.02 -2.59
C ASN A 559 4.25 15.33 -3.97
N VAL A 560 3.51 16.13 -4.74
CA VAL A 560 4.00 16.66 -6.02
C VAL A 560 3.69 18.14 -6.13
N LEU A 561 4.70 18.94 -6.48
CA LEU A 561 4.52 20.32 -6.92
C LEU A 561 4.79 20.39 -8.42
N PHE A 562 3.77 20.71 -9.22
CA PHE A 562 3.92 20.95 -10.66
C PHE A 562 4.15 22.43 -10.95
N VAL A 563 5.02 22.71 -11.92
CA VAL A 563 5.23 24.02 -12.57
C VAL A 563 4.97 23.83 -14.07
N PRO A 564 3.68 23.78 -14.49
CA PRO A 564 3.33 23.21 -15.79
C PRO A 564 3.86 23.99 -17.00
N GLU A 565 3.97 25.32 -16.88
CA GLU A 565 4.48 26.22 -17.93
C GLU A 565 5.85 25.76 -18.49
N VAL A 566 6.76 25.36 -17.60
CA VAL A 566 8.13 24.92 -17.96
C VAL A 566 8.30 23.40 -17.90
N GLY A 567 7.25 22.69 -17.54
CA GLY A 567 7.21 21.24 -17.43
C GLY A 567 8.05 20.63 -16.30
N THR A 568 8.38 21.43 -15.27
CA THR A 568 9.12 20.98 -14.09
C THR A 568 8.16 20.51 -13.01
N PHE A 569 8.55 19.48 -12.27
CA PHE A 569 7.79 18.98 -11.13
C PHE A 569 8.70 18.41 -10.05
N TYR A 570 8.28 18.57 -8.80
CA TYR A 570 9.03 18.17 -7.61
C TYR A 570 8.30 17.04 -6.90
N VAL A 571 8.95 15.89 -6.72
CA VAL A 571 8.32 14.69 -6.16
C VAL A 571 8.97 14.29 -4.85
N ALA A 572 8.18 14.06 -3.82
CA ALA A 572 8.60 13.40 -2.58
C ALA A 572 7.71 12.18 -2.32
N ASN A 573 8.30 11.07 -1.90
CA ASN A 573 7.60 9.83 -1.53
C ASN A 573 7.86 9.52 -0.05
N ALA A 574 6.89 8.93 0.63
CA ALA A 574 7.07 8.49 2.01
C ALA A 574 8.14 7.39 2.10
N SER A 575 8.79 7.29 3.26
CA SER A 575 9.58 6.12 3.62
C SER A 575 8.84 5.25 4.63
N HIS A 576 9.42 4.11 5.00
CA HIS A 576 8.90 3.27 6.07
C HIS A 576 8.76 4.00 7.42
N THR A 577 9.54 5.05 7.65
CA THR A 577 9.54 5.77 8.94
C THR A 577 8.86 7.13 8.87
N LYS A 578 8.95 7.85 7.75
CA LYS A 578 8.51 9.25 7.62
C LYS A 578 7.51 9.45 6.47
N PRO A 579 6.50 10.33 6.62
CA PRO A 579 5.61 10.72 5.54
C PRO A 579 6.36 11.54 4.47
N ALA A 580 5.82 11.59 3.23
CA ALA A 580 6.44 12.28 2.10
C ALA A 580 6.74 13.77 2.35
N ALA A 581 5.88 14.46 3.10
CA ALA A 581 6.07 15.86 3.49
C ALA A 581 7.31 16.12 4.36
N GLU A 582 7.92 15.07 4.92
CA GLU A 582 9.17 15.11 5.68
C GLU A 582 10.34 14.48 4.91
N GLN A 583 10.16 14.19 3.63
CA GLN A 583 11.19 13.61 2.75
C GLN A 583 11.68 14.64 1.73
N PRO A 584 12.93 14.49 1.26
CA PRO A 584 13.47 15.36 0.21
C PRO A 584 12.62 15.28 -1.06
N TYR A 585 12.46 16.42 -1.74
CA TYR A 585 11.86 16.47 -3.06
C TYR A 585 12.94 16.31 -4.13
N VAL A 586 12.65 15.51 -5.16
CA VAL A 586 13.48 15.37 -6.36
C VAL A 586 12.87 16.23 -7.46
N GLU A 587 13.71 17.05 -8.11
CA GLU A 587 13.31 17.86 -9.26
C GLU A 587 13.40 17.05 -10.55
N LEU A 588 12.33 17.03 -11.33
CA LEU A 588 12.25 16.37 -12.62
C LEU A 588 11.69 17.34 -13.66
N ASN A 589 12.12 17.21 -14.92
CA ASN A 589 11.65 18.05 -16.01
C ASN A 589 11.16 17.17 -17.18
N LEU A 590 9.85 17.22 -17.45
CA LEU A 590 9.20 16.38 -18.45
C LEU A 590 9.77 16.60 -19.86
N PRO A 591 9.90 17.84 -20.39
CA PRO A 591 10.49 18.06 -21.71
C PRO A 591 11.91 17.47 -21.86
N SER A 592 12.75 17.62 -20.83
CA SER A 592 14.11 17.09 -20.83
C SER A 592 14.14 15.56 -20.84
N LEU A 593 13.27 14.94 -20.03
CA LEU A 593 13.14 13.47 -19.98
C LEU A 593 12.60 12.93 -21.32
N LEU A 594 11.57 13.54 -21.91
CA LEU A 594 11.05 13.15 -23.22
C LEU A 594 12.10 13.30 -24.33
N LYS A 595 12.88 14.38 -24.32
CA LYS A 595 14.00 14.57 -25.27
C LYS A 595 15.05 13.46 -25.13
N SER A 596 15.32 13.02 -23.91
CA SER A 596 16.29 11.94 -23.64
C SER A 596 15.82 10.55 -24.11
N MET A 597 14.52 10.37 -24.41
CA MET A 597 13.96 9.13 -24.97
C MET A 597 14.19 8.99 -26.48
N GLY A 598 14.87 9.95 -27.12
CA GLY A 598 15.04 9.98 -28.58
C GLY A 598 13.74 10.26 -29.34
N GLN A 599 13.79 10.25 -30.68
CA GLN A 599 12.59 10.40 -31.52
C GLN A 599 11.94 9.02 -31.74
N SER A 600 10.63 8.92 -31.54
CA SER A 600 9.86 7.77 -32.01
C SER A 600 9.75 7.85 -33.54
N PRO A 601 9.83 6.74 -34.31
CA PRO A 601 9.45 6.74 -35.72
C PRO A 601 7.96 7.09 -35.82
N SER A 602 7.63 8.36 -36.08
CA SER A 602 6.24 8.80 -36.05
C SER A 602 5.45 8.12 -37.17
N LYS A 603 4.34 7.46 -36.81
CA LYS A 603 3.24 7.29 -37.74
C LYS A 603 2.45 8.60 -37.72
N VAL A 604 2.16 9.11 -38.90
CA VAL A 604 1.38 10.33 -39.13
C VAL A 604 0.05 10.21 -38.38
N ARG A 605 -0.19 11.12 -37.43
CA ARG A 605 -1.48 11.25 -36.72
C ARG A 605 -2.61 11.46 -37.73
N PRO A 606 -3.76 10.77 -37.63
CA PRO A 606 -4.94 11.14 -38.39
C PRO A 606 -5.43 12.51 -37.91
N ALA A 607 -5.74 13.39 -38.86
CA ALA A 607 -6.36 14.68 -38.60
C ALA A 607 -7.65 14.50 -37.78
N SER A 608 -7.91 15.45 -36.89
CA SER A 608 -9.09 15.49 -36.03
C SER A 608 -10.37 15.12 -36.79
N ALA A 609 -11.14 14.19 -36.22
CA ALA A 609 -12.46 13.86 -36.73
C ALA A 609 -13.30 15.15 -36.79
N ALA A 610 -13.69 15.50 -38.02
CA ALA A 610 -14.53 16.64 -38.30
C ALA A 610 -15.88 16.50 -37.59
N ARG A 611 -16.35 17.65 -37.10
CA ARG A 611 -17.69 17.91 -36.56
C ARG A 611 -18.77 17.10 -37.27
N VAL A 612 -19.45 16.23 -36.54
CA VAL A 612 -20.82 15.82 -36.89
C VAL A 612 -21.75 16.83 -36.22
N THR A 613 -22.14 17.85 -36.96
CA THR A 613 -23.34 18.64 -36.66
C THR A 613 -24.56 17.76 -36.97
N ALA A 614 -25.36 17.45 -35.96
CA ALA A 614 -26.67 16.84 -36.16
C ALA A 614 -27.70 17.94 -36.41
N GLU A 615 -28.42 17.84 -37.53
CA GLU A 615 -29.79 18.34 -37.68
C GLU A 615 -30.77 17.35 -37.05
#